data_AF-X0TQP3-F1
#
_entry.id   AF-X0TQP3-F1
#
_cell.length_a   1.000
_cell.length_b   1.000
_cell.length_c   1.000
_cell.angle_alpha   90.00
_cell.angle_beta   90.00
_cell.angle_gamma   90.00
#
_symmetry.space_group_name_H-M   'P 1'
#
loop_
_entity.id
_entity.type
_entity.pdbx_description
1 polymer ?
#
loop_
_entity_poly.entity_id
_entity_poly.type
_entity_poly.pdbx_seq_one_letter_code
_entity_poly.pdbx_strand_id
1 'polypeptide(L)' 'MPEELFVKELANGMTLLGQRMEHVSSAAMTITAPAGASHDPPDSPGAASVISQWLLRGAGGRDTRGLNDALDALGCQHHE' A
#
# COMPACT_ATOMS: atom_id res chain seq x y z
N MET A 1 -22.90 10.61 -14.86
CA MET A 1 -22.60 9.19 -15.16
C MET A 1 -22.41 8.50 -13.82
N PRO A 2 -23.10 7.38 -13.53
CA PRO A 2 -22.91 6.68 -12.27
C PRO A 2 -21.46 6.19 -12.16
N GLU A 3 -20.88 6.28 -10.96
CA GLU A 3 -19.53 5.80 -10.69
C GLU A 3 -19.53 4.27 -10.72
N GLU A 4 -18.81 3.68 -11.68
CA GLU A 4 -18.65 2.23 -11.76
C GLU A 4 -17.48 1.78 -10.89
N LEU A 5 -17.79 1.04 -9.83
CA LEU A 5 -16.82 0.41 -8.96
C LEU A 5 -16.58 -1.04 -9.40
N PHE A 6 -15.32 -1.37 -9.67
CA PHE A 6 -14.87 -2.73 -9.93
C PHE A 6 -14.49 -3.39 -8.62
N VAL A 7 -15.16 -4.49 -8.29
CA VAL A 7 -14.87 -5.30 -7.09
C VAL A 7 -14.51 -6.71 -7.53
N LYS A 8 -13.37 -7.21 -7.08
CA LYS A 8 -12.93 -8.59 -7.34
C LYS A 8 -12.28 -9.19 -6.10
N GLU A 9 -12.78 -10.34 -5.68
CA GLU A 9 -12.08 -11.17 -4.69
C GLU A 9 -11.01 -12.02 -5.41
N LEU A 10 -9.79 -12.00 -4.88
CA LEU A 10 -8.68 -12.80 -5.36
C LEU A 10 -8.69 -14.18 -4.67
N ALA A 11 -7.99 -15.15 -5.25
CA ALA A 11 -7.97 -16.53 -4.73
C ALA A 11 -7.42 -16.66 -3.29
N ASN A 12 -6.68 -15.65 -2.80
CA ASN A 12 -6.16 -15.57 -1.44
C ASN A 12 -7.12 -14.84 -0.46
N GLY A 13 -8.33 -14.49 -0.88
CA GLY A 13 -9.32 -13.77 -0.07
C GLY A 13 -9.14 -12.25 -0.03
N MET A 14 -8.17 -11.68 -0.76
CA MET A 14 -8.00 -10.22 -0.83
C MET A 14 -9.03 -9.60 -1.77
N THR A 15 -9.68 -8.53 -1.32
CA THR A 15 -10.61 -7.74 -2.14
C THR A 15 -9.86 -6.63 -2.88
N LEU A 16 -9.88 -6.69 -4.21
CA LEU A 16 -9.47 -5.60 -5.09
C LEU A 16 -10.68 -4.72 -5.39
N LEU A 17 -10.61 -3.46 -4.97
CA LEU A 17 -11.57 -2.40 -5.28
C LEU A 17 -10.88 -1.38 -6.20
N GLY A 18 -11.54 -0.99 -7.28
CA GLY A 18 -11.02 0.04 -8.19
C GLY A 18 -12.12 0.84 -8.86
N GLN A 19 -11.79 2.05 -9.27
CA GLN A 19 -12.66 2.93 -10.04
C GLN A 19 -11.87 3.44 -11.25
N ARG A 20 -12.45 3.32 -12.44
CA ARG A 20 -11.85 3.90 -13.65
C ARG A 20 -12.33 5.34 -13.82
N MET A 21 -11.38 6.26 -13.98
CA MET A 21 -11.64 7.67 -14.22
C MET A 21 -11.07 8.09 -15.58
N GLU A 22 -11.91 8.11 -16.63
CA GLU A 22 -11.46 8.35 -18.02
C GLU A 22 -10.78 9.71 -18.27
N HIS A 23 -10.94 10.66 -17.35
CA HIS A 23 -10.47 12.04 -17.49
C HIS A 23 -9.15 12.33 -16.75
N VAL A 24 -8.53 11.32 -16.13
CA VAL A 24 -7.22 11.44 -15.47
C VAL A 24 -6.23 10.44 -16.06
N SER A 25 -4.96 10.84 -16.11
CA SER A 25 -3.84 10.01 -16.60
C SER A 25 -3.01 9.40 -15.48
N SER A 26 -3.40 9.60 -14.23
CA SER A 26 -2.76 9.05 -13.03
C SER A 26 -3.66 8.03 -12.35
N ALA A 27 -3.07 7.25 -11.45
CA ALA A 27 -3.78 6.33 -10.57
C ALA A 27 -3.22 6.44 -9.16
N ALA A 28 -4.07 6.19 -8.17
CA ALA A 28 -3.66 6.00 -6.78
C ALA A 28 -3.98 4.57 -6.39
N MET A 29 -3.08 3.96 -5.61
CA MET A 29 -3.26 2.60 -5.09
C MET A 29 -2.99 2.62 -3.60
N THR A 30 -3.89 1.99 -2.84
CA THR A 30 -3.76 1.81 -1.41
C THR A 30 -3.94 0.35 -1.08
N ILE A 31 -3.05 -0.19 -0.26
CA ILE A 31 -3.19 -1.53 0.32
C ILE A 31 -3.63 -1.35 1.76
N THR A 32 -4.77 -1.94 2.12
CA THR A 32 -5.25 -1.99 3.50
C THR A 32 -5.18 -3.41 4.02
N ALA A 33 -4.74 -3.56 5.26
CA ALA A 33 -4.67 -4.83 5.96
C ALA A 33 -5.33 -4.69 7.33
N PRO A 34 -5.96 -5.75 7.87
CA PRO A 34 -6.40 -5.79 9.25
C PRO A 34 -5.17 -5.76 10.16
N ALA A 35 -4.76 -4.56 10.56
CA ALA A 35 -3.54 -4.29 11.32
C ALA A 35 -3.77 -3.07 12.24
N GLY A 36 -2.69 -2.57 12.84
CA GLY A 36 -2.72 -1.43 13.76
C GLY A 36 -2.55 -1.83 15.21
N ALA A 37 -2.52 -0.85 16.11
CA ALA A 37 -2.12 -1.04 17.51
C ALA A 37 -3.01 -2.02 18.29
N SER A 38 -4.26 -2.24 17.85
CA SER A 38 -5.13 -3.28 18.42
C SER A 38 -4.60 -4.71 18.24
N HIS A 39 -3.66 -4.89 17.29
CA HIS A 39 -3.01 -6.15 16.98
C HIS A 39 -1.57 -6.20 17.52
N ASP A 40 -1.14 -5.19 18.28
CA ASP A 40 0.20 -5.21 18.89
C ASP A 40 0.30 -6.33 19.93
N PRO A 41 1.39 -7.11 19.93
CA PRO A 41 1.66 -8.07 20.98
C PRO A 41 1.74 -7.39 22.36
N PRO A 42 1.33 -8.07 23.45
CA PRO A 42 1.38 -7.50 24.79
C PRO A 42 2.77 -7.03 25.22
N ASP A 43 3.82 -7.67 24.72
CA ASP A 43 5.22 -7.38 24.99
C ASP A 43 5.85 -6.38 24.01
N SER A 44 5.13 -5.98 22.96
CA SER A 44 5.61 -5.07 21.91
C SER A 44 4.57 -4.01 21.52
N PRO A 45 4.14 -3.14 22.46
CA PRO A 45 3.25 -2.03 22.15
C PRO A 45 3.92 -1.09 21.13
N GLY A 46 3.18 -0.68 20.11
CA GLY A 46 3.67 0.16 19.01
C GLY A 46 4.30 -0.62 17.84
N ALA A 47 4.33 -1.96 17.89
CA ALA A 47 4.91 -2.78 16.82
C ALA A 47 4.30 -2.48 15.45
N ALA A 48 2.98 -2.37 15.34
CA ALA A 48 2.30 -2.05 14.10
C ALA A 48 2.71 -0.68 13.53
N SER A 49 2.93 0.31 14.39
CA SER A 49 3.41 1.65 13.98
C SER A 49 4.84 1.58 13.43
N VAL A 50 5.73 0.87 14.13
CA VAL A 50 7.12 0.68 13.70
C VAL A 50 7.19 -0.10 12.38
N ILE A 51 6.43 -1.19 12.25
CA ILE A 51 6.36 -1.99 11.02
C ILE A 51 5.86 -1.14 9.85
N SER A 52 4.83 -0.32 10.05
CA SER A 52 4.33 0.60 9.02
C SER A 52 5.44 1.51 8.48
N GLN A 53 6.28 2.05 9.36
CA GLN A 53 7.43 2.88 9.01
C GLN A 53 8.60 2.13 8.37
N TRP A 54 8.60 0.80 8.44
CA TRP A 54 9.64 -0.05 7.84
C TRP A 54 9.24 -0.58 6.46
N LEU A 55 7.94 -0.59 6.10
CA LEU A 55 7.45 -1.16 4.85
C LEU A 55 8.11 -0.57 3.59
N LEU A 56 8.56 0.69 3.65
CA LEU A 56 9.22 1.37 2.54
C LEU A 56 10.74 1.48 2.69
N ARG A 57 11.34 0.74 3.64
CA ARG A 57 12.80 0.70 3.86
C ARG A 57 13.48 -0.47 3.15
N GLY A 58 13.00 -0.78 1.95
CA GLY A 58 13.45 -1.90 1.13
C GLY A 58 12.37 -2.97 0.94
N ALA A 59 12.42 -3.65 -0.20
CA ALA A 59 11.48 -4.70 -0.56
C ALA A 59 12.08 -5.65 -1.61
N GLY A 60 11.86 -6.95 -1.42
CA GLY A 60 12.40 -7.99 -2.30
C GLY A 60 13.93 -7.94 -2.33
N GLY A 61 14.50 -7.71 -3.52
CA GLY A 61 15.96 -7.57 -3.70
C GLY A 61 16.49 -6.14 -3.62
N ARG A 62 15.66 -5.15 -3.25
CA ARG A 62 16.06 -3.73 -3.18
C ARG A 62 16.23 -3.30 -1.73
N ASP A 63 17.31 -2.59 -1.44
CA ASP A 63 17.47 -1.84 -0.20
C ASP A 63 16.60 -0.56 -0.22
N THR A 64 16.63 0.22 0.86
CA THR A 64 15.87 1.48 0.97
C THR A 64 16.12 2.42 -0.20
N ARG A 65 17.38 2.62 -0.59
CA ARG A 65 17.74 3.53 -1.68
C ARG A 65 17.20 3.02 -3.00
N GLY A 66 17.46 1.75 -3.32
CA GLY A 66 17.02 1.15 -4.57
C GLY A 66 15.51 1.10 -4.72
N LEU A 67 14.76 0.96 -3.61
CA LEU A 67 13.31 1.04 -3.63
C LEU A 67 12.83 2.48 -3.92
N ASN A 68 13.36 3.48 -3.20
CA ASN A 68 12.97 4.88 -3.39
C ASN A 68 13.33 5.39 -4.79
N ASP A 69 14.55 5.12 -5.27
CA ASP A 69 14.99 5.49 -6.62
C ASP A 69 14.06 4.89 -7.70
N ALA A 70 13.53 3.68 -7.48
CA ALA A 70 12.60 3.04 -8.41
C ALA A 70 11.20 3.69 -8.40
N LEU A 71 10.72 4.15 -7.24
CA LEU A 71 9.45 4.88 -7.13
C LEU A 71 9.59 6.30 -7.73
N ASP A 72 10.69 6.98 -7.45
CA ASP A 72 11.00 8.31 -8.00
C ASP A 72 11.13 8.28 -9.52
N ALA A 73 11.78 7.25 -10.08
CA ALA A 73 11.90 7.08 -11.53
C ALA A 73 10.53 6.92 -12.24
N LEU A 74 9.51 6.45 -11.52
CA LEU A 74 8.13 6.36 -12.01
C LEU A 74 7.32 7.64 -11.77
N GLY A 75 7.88 8.64 -11.07
CA GLY A 75 7.17 9.84 -10.65
C GLY A 75 6.09 9.55 -9.58
N CYS A 76 6.20 8.42 -8.87
CA CYS A 76 5.26 8.05 -7.83
C CYS A 76 5.45 8.91 -6.59
N GLN A 77 4.34 9.35 -6.00
CA GLN A 77 4.36 9.85 -4.63
C GLN A 77 4.04 8.71 -3.67
N HIS A 78 4.83 8.58 -2.61
CA HIS A 78 4.59 7.63 -1.52
C HIS A 78 4.68 8.36 -0.18
N HIS A 79 3.95 7.86 0.82
CA HIS A 79 4.04 8.37 2.18
C HIS A 79 5.29 7.79 2.85
N GLU A 80 6.22 8.63 3.28
CA GLU A 80 7.30 8.24 4.20
C GLU A 80 6.80 8.03 5.65
#